data_AF-A0A8J2R9X0-F1
#
_entry.id   AF-A0A8J2R9X0-F1
#
_cell.length_a   1.000
_cell.length_b   1.000
_cell.length_c   1.000
_cell.angle_alpha   90.00
_cell.angle_beta   90.00
_cell.angle_gamma   90.00
#
_symmetry.space_group_name_H-M   'P 1'
#
loop_
_entity.id
_entity.type
_entity.pdbx_description
1 polymer ?
#
loop_
_entity_poly.entity_id
_entity_poly.type
_entity_poly.pdbx_seq_one_letter_code
_entity_poly.pdbx_strand_id
1 'polypeptide(L)'
;MVWPPQSPDLNPIEAIWDYVDVRLKKSIRTSKEHMWNNIQYVWNNIPKKTENSETKDCENYRLLKSALETISDMESDIEKLKASSFTETIKHLSPQVIVREFINKGKAVLKGKSTRAHGMRYDDAFVMQCLLLKMKSNRAYRYILEEGMLALPSVSTIRRVLSSSDCVFGFNSLALESIKKALHGLPVAERWGSLMWDEIKIKKDLTWNSKNLEWHGVVDFGRELKSKIQDGIADHALVFMFRPYKHSWIQPIACFATKGAASGKVLFELILCERWCPDLATTTTLRGMRIVIHSAMQLTKDMLDNGYSYVLPGKWNQDPVERFFGIVRSIDDCPTAHSWLHIFRILSLYNPCKNAVCIGNVDNEDKLSVLVAYKKCLVNKFKESEDSAREVCNGVSGKTNRFHQTVFDL
;
A
#
# COMPACT_ATOMS: atom_id res chain seq x y z
N MET A 1 0.62 47.14 -41.15
CA MET A 1 -0.47 46.15 -40.90
C MET A 1 0.04 44.79 -41.33
N VAL A 2 -0.16 43.76 -40.51
CA VAL A 2 0.10 42.38 -40.94
C VAL A 2 -1.08 41.97 -41.82
N TRP A 3 -0.83 41.70 -43.11
CA TRP A 3 -1.87 41.30 -44.06
C TRP A 3 -1.84 39.77 -44.25
N PRO A 4 -2.89 39.03 -43.87
CA PRO A 4 -2.94 37.60 -44.14
C PRO A 4 -3.08 37.36 -45.66
N PRO A 5 -2.35 36.38 -46.23
CA PRO A 5 -2.50 36.03 -47.63
C PRO A 5 -3.93 35.52 -47.90
N GLN A 6 -4.47 35.87 -49.08
CA GLN A 6 -5.82 35.47 -49.56
C GLN A 6 -7.02 36.03 -48.77
N SER A 7 -6.88 37.19 -48.10
CA SER A 7 -7.99 37.85 -47.39
C SER A 7 -8.38 39.19 -48.05
N PRO A 8 -9.06 39.18 -49.21
CA PRO A 8 -9.57 40.38 -49.86
C PRO A 8 -10.72 41.03 -49.07
N ASP A 9 -11.45 40.24 -48.29
CA ASP A 9 -12.51 40.67 -47.37
C ASP A 9 -12.04 41.66 -46.30
N LEU A 10 -10.76 41.61 -45.94
CA LEU A 10 -10.16 42.54 -45.01
C LEU A 10 -9.75 43.87 -45.66
N ASN A 11 -9.68 43.95 -47.00
CA ASN A 11 -9.20 45.11 -47.75
C ASN A 11 -10.35 46.10 -48.03
N PRO A 12 -10.36 47.28 -47.39
CA PRO A 12 -11.45 48.25 -47.58
C PRO A 12 -11.60 48.72 -49.03
N ILE A 13 -10.55 48.59 -49.86
CA ILE A 13 -10.61 48.96 -51.27
C ILE A 13 -11.56 48.05 -52.08
N GLU A 14 -11.75 46.80 -51.67
CA GLU A 14 -12.64 45.86 -52.36
C GLU A 14 -14.11 46.31 -52.24
N ALA A 15 -14.49 46.86 -51.09
CA ALA A 15 -15.81 47.47 -50.91
C ALA A 15 -16.01 48.72 -51.78
N ILE A 16 -14.94 49.49 -52.03
CA ILE A 16 -14.97 50.66 -52.93
C ILE A 16 -15.13 50.19 -54.37
N TRP A 17 -14.39 49.16 -54.78
CA TRP A 17 -14.52 48.59 -56.12
C TRP A 17 -15.90 47.98 -56.39
N ASP A 18 -16.48 47.28 -55.41
CA ASP A 18 -17.84 46.74 -55.53
C ASP A 18 -18.88 47.88 -55.68
N TYR A 19 -18.74 48.96 -54.92
CA TYR A 19 -19.58 50.15 -55.04
C TYR A 19 -19.52 50.79 -56.43
N VAL A 20 -18.33 50.86 -57.01
CA VAL A 20 -18.08 51.40 -58.36
C VAL A 20 -18.68 50.48 -59.42
N ASP A 21 -18.44 49.16 -59.32
CA ASP A 21 -18.92 48.17 -60.26
C ASP A 21 -20.45 48.09 -60.34
N VAL A 22 -21.15 48.12 -59.20
CA VAL A 22 -22.62 48.14 -59.15
C VAL A 22 -23.20 49.34 -59.90
N ARG A 23 -22.52 50.49 -59.86
CA ARG A 23 -22.97 51.72 -60.56
C ARG A 23 -22.63 51.70 -62.04
N LEU A 24 -21.47 51.14 -62.40
CA LEU A 24 -21.09 50.97 -63.80
C LEU A 24 -21.97 49.96 -64.53
N LYS A 25 -22.51 48.94 -63.84
CA LYS A 25 -23.50 47.99 -64.41
C LYS A 25 -24.77 48.67 -64.94
N LYS A 26 -25.11 49.87 -64.43
CA LYS A 26 -26.29 50.64 -64.88
C LYS A 26 -26.00 51.56 -66.08
N SER A 27 -24.74 51.72 -66.48
CA SER A 27 -24.32 52.62 -67.57
C SER A 27 -24.11 51.85 -68.88
N ILE A 28 -24.50 52.46 -70.01
CA ILE A 28 -24.35 51.87 -71.35
C ILE A 28 -22.90 52.03 -71.81
N ARG A 29 -22.27 50.93 -72.25
CA ARG A 29 -20.87 50.91 -72.66
C ARG A 29 -20.75 51.16 -74.17
N THR A 30 -20.41 52.38 -74.58
CA THR A 30 -20.30 52.76 -76.00
C THR A 30 -18.87 52.86 -76.51
N SER A 31 -17.90 53.32 -75.69
CA SER A 31 -16.48 53.37 -76.06
C SER A 31 -15.55 53.26 -74.84
N LYS A 32 -14.24 52.99 -75.08
CA LYS A 32 -13.22 52.92 -74.02
C LYS A 32 -13.07 54.25 -73.28
N GLU A 33 -13.11 55.37 -73.99
CA GLU A 33 -13.06 56.72 -73.41
C GLU A 33 -14.32 57.02 -72.60
N HIS A 34 -15.49 56.59 -73.09
CA HIS A 34 -16.74 56.73 -72.33
C HIS A 34 -16.70 55.93 -71.01
N MET A 35 -16.11 54.73 -71.04
CA MET A 35 -15.95 53.91 -69.84
C MET A 35 -15.00 54.55 -68.82
N TRP A 36 -13.86 55.11 -69.29
CA TRP A 36 -12.92 55.81 -68.42
C TRP A 36 -13.55 57.04 -67.76
N ASN A 37 -14.29 57.84 -68.54
CA ASN A 37 -14.98 59.02 -68.03
C ASN A 37 -16.07 58.65 -67.02
N ASN A 38 -16.81 57.55 -67.24
CA ASN A 38 -17.81 57.06 -66.30
C ASN A 38 -17.17 56.54 -65.00
N ILE A 39 -16.05 55.82 -65.08
CA ILE A 39 -15.30 55.38 -63.89
C ILE A 39 -14.83 56.59 -63.09
N GLN A 40 -14.21 57.58 -63.74
CA GLN A 40 -13.77 58.81 -63.08
C GLN A 40 -14.93 59.58 -62.46
N TYR A 41 -16.08 59.67 -63.15
CA TYR A 41 -17.27 60.30 -62.62
C TYR A 41 -17.79 59.59 -61.36
N VAL A 42 -17.92 58.27 -61.39
CA VAL A 42 -18.38 57.50 -60.22
C VAL A 42 -17.39 57.61 -59.07
N TRP A 43 -16.09 57.54 -59.36
CA TRP A 43 -15.01 57.67 -58.38
C TRP A 43 -15.02 59.04 -57.68
N ASN A 44 -15.16 60.12 -58.45
CA ASN A 44 -15.19 61.47 -57.91
C ASN A 44 -16.49 61.80 -57.15
N ASN A 45 -17.55 61.04 -57.40
CA ASN A 45 -18.86 61.15 -56.73
C ASN A 45 -19.10 60.04 -55.69
N ILE A 46 -18.06 59.35 -55.21
CA ILE A 46 -18.17 58.47 -54.04
C ILE A 46 -18.61 59.36 -52.86
N PRO A 47 -19.70 59.01 -52.13
CA PRO A 47 -20.18 59.77 -50.99
C PRO A 47 -19.05 59.94 -49.99
N LYS A 48 -18.57 61.17 -49.87
CA LYS A 48 -17.67 61.54 -48.78
C LYS A 48 -18.52 61.52 -47.52
N LYS A 49 -17.99 60.93 -46.45
CA LYS A 49 -18.64 60.87 -45.13
C LYS A 49 -18.99 62.30 -44.70
N THR A 50 -20.21 62.75 -44.95
CA THR A 50 -20.76 63.98 -44.38
C THR A 50 -21.19 63.62 -42.97
N GLU A 51 -20.66 64.32 -41.98
CA GLU A 51 -20.88 64.11 -40.53
C GLU A 51 -22.34 64.27 -40.04
N ASN A 52 -23.35 64.33 -40.92
CA ASN A 52 -24.73 64.65 -40.52
C ASN A 52 -25.78 63.67 -41.08
N SER A 53 -25.73 62.40 -40.67
CA SER A 53 -26.87 61.49 -40.77
C SER A 53 -27.05 60.65 -39.50
N GLU A 54 -27.33 61.32 -38.38
CA GLU A 54 -27.48 60.70 -37.06
C GLU A 54 -28.87 60.10 -36.75
N THR A 55 -29.87 60.14 -37.62
CA THR A 55 -31.25 59.86 -37.17
C THR A 55 -31.87 58.52 -37.59
N LYS A 56 -31.18 57.63 -38.30
CA LYS A 56 -31.68 56.25 -38.55
C LYS A 56 -30.70 55.11 -38.24
N ASP A 57 -29.41 55.40 -38.13
CA ASP A 57 -28.40 54.39 -37.77
C ASP A 57 -28.07 54.35 -36.26
N CYS A 58 -28.57 55.32 -35.47
CA CYS A 58 -28.31 55.37 -34.03
C CYS A 58 -29.11 54.33 -33.24
N GLU A 59 -30.35 54.03 -33.64
CA GLU A 59 -31.17 52.98 -33.01
C GLU A 59 -30.62 51.59 -33.31
N ASN A 60 -30.32 51.31 -34.59
CA ASN A 60 -29.74 50.03 -34.99
C ASN A 60 -28.36 49.82 -34.37
N TYR A 61 -27.49 50.84 -34.31
CA TYR A 61 -26.19 50.71 -33.65
C TYR A 61 -26.30 50.51 -32.13
N ARG A 62 -27.24 51.21 -31.46
CA ARG A 62 -27.54 51.00 -30.02
C ARG A 62 -28.11 49.60 -29.76
N LEU A 63 -29.02 49.12 -30.61
CA LEU A 63 -29.57 47.77 -30.57
C LEU A 63 -28.49 46.71 -30.78
N LEU A 64 -27.59 46.91 -31.75
CA LEU A 64 -26.48 45.99 -32.04
C LEU A 64 -25.49 45.95 -30.88
N LYS A 65 -25.19 47.09 -30.26
CA LYS A 65 -24.32 47.18 -29.09
C LYS A 65 -24.95 46.51 -27.85
N SER A 66 -26.23 46.78 -27.60
CA SER A 66 -27.00 46.11 -26.55
C SER A 66 -27.07 44.59 -26.76
N ALA A 67 -27.27 44.14 -28.01
CA ALA A 67 -27.28 42.73 -28.34
C ALA A 67 -25.89 42.07 -28.12
N LEU A 68 -24.80 42.75 -28.48
CA LEU A 68 -23.43 42.27 -28.23
C LEU A 68 -23.11 42.18 -26.73
N GLU A 69 -23.52 43.17 -25.94
CA GLU A 69 -23.38 43.16 -24.48
C GLU A 69 -24.20 42.00 -23.87
N THR A 70 -25.44 41.80 -24.33
CA THR A 70 -26.29 40.68 -23.89
C THR A 70 -25.71 39.33 -24.26
N ILE A 71 -25.11 39.18 -25.46
CA ILE A 71 -24.43 37.94 -25.87
C ILE A 71 -23.22 37.68 -24.96
N SER A 72 -22.42 38.69 -24.66
CA SER A 72 -21.29 38.56 -23.74
C SER A 72 -21.73 38.14 -22.33
N ASP A 73 -22.84 38.69 -21.84
CA ASP A 73 -23.40 38.32 -20.54
C ASP A 73 -23.93 36.88 -20.55
N MET A 74 -24.63 36.47 -21.62
CA MET A 74 -25.10 35.10 -21.81
C MET A 74 -23.93 34.10 -21.88
N GLU A 75 -22.83 34.44 -22.55
CA GLU A 75 -21.62 33.60 -22.59
C GLU A 75 -21.03 33.40 -21.19
N SER A 76 -20.92 34.49 -20.40
CA SER A 76 -20.48 34.45 -19.00
C SER A 76 -21.40 33.57 -18.13
N ASP A 77 -22.72 33.71 -18.29
CA ASP A 77 -23.68 32.97 -17.48
C ASP A 77 -23.73 31.48 -17.86
N ILE A 78 -23.55 31.14 -19.14
CA ILE A 78 -23.36 29.75 -19.58
C ILE A 78 -22.09 29.15 -18.94
N GLU A 79 -20.99 29.89 -18.86
CA GLU A 79 -19.78 29.40 -18.17
C GLU A 79 -20.02 29.17 -16.68
N LYS A 80 -20.71 30.09 -16.00
CA LYS A 80 -21.04 29.95 -14.56
C LYS A 80 -21.97 28.75 -14.31
N LEU A 81 -23.02 28.59 -15.12
CA LEU A 81 -23.98 27.48 -15.01
C LEU A 81 -23.33 26.11 -15.28
N LYS A 82 -22.44 26.03 -16.27
CA LYS A 82 -21.65 24.82 -16.53
C LYS A 82 -20.74 24.47 -15.35
N ALA A 83 -20.10 25.47 -14.73
CA ALA A 83 -19.24 25.27 -13.58
C ALA A 83 -20.02 24.80 -12.33
N SER A 84 -21.17 25.40 -12.04
CA SER A 84 -21.98 25.07 -10.86
C SER A 84 -22.62 23.68 -10.95
N SER A 85 -23.29 23.36 -12.06
CA SER A 85 -23.92 22.06 -12.30
C SER A 85 -22.91 20.90 -12.20
N PHE A 86 -21.70 21.11 -12.73
CA PHE A 86 -20.66 20.11 -12.67
C PHE A 86 -20.08 19.90 -11.27
N THR A 87 -19.90 20.98 -10.50
CA THR A 87 -19.47 20.86 -9.09
C THR A 87 -20.50 20.14 -8.23
N GLU A 88 -21.79 20.31 -8.49
CA GLU A 88 -22.86 19.57 -7.81
C GLU A 88 -22.81 18.08 -8.16
N THR A 89 -22.61 17.74 -9.43
CA THR A 89 -22.50 16.34 -9.88
C THR A 89 -21.30 15.63 -9.23
N ILE A 90 -20.17 16.32 -9.05
CA ILE A 90 -18.98 15.76 -8.38
C ILE A 90 -19.23 15.51 -6.88
N LYS A 91 -20.03 16.34 -6.19
CA LYS A 91 -20.31 16.16 -4.76
C LYS A 91 -20.97 14.82 -4.43
N HIS A 92 -21.59 14.16 -5.40
CA HIS A 92 -22.27 12.88 -5.20
C HIS A 92 -21.41 11.65 -5.52
N LEU A 93 -20.22 11.84 -6.10
CA LEU A 93 -19.30 10.74 -6.39
C LEU A 93 -18.51 10.36 -5.14
N SER A 94 -18.25 9.08 -4.91
CA SER A 94 -17.40 8.62 -3.80
C SER A 94 -15.90 8.88 -4.04
N PRO A 95 -15.35 8.85 -5.28
CA PRO A 95 -13.94 9.22 -5.52
C PRO A 95 -13.78 10.67 -6.02
N GLN A 96 -14.35 11.65 -5.30
CA GLN A 96 -14.35 13.07 -5.72
C GLN A 96 -12.96 13.61 -6.01
N VAL A 97 -11.98 13.23 -5.18
CA VAL A 97 -10.59 13.67 -5.29
C VAL A 97 -9.97 13.14 -6.59
N ILE A 98 -10.16 11.87 -6.91
CA ILE A 98 -9.60 11.22 -8.10
C ILE A 98 -10.16 11.88 -9.38
N VAL A 99 -11.48 12.06 -9.43
CA VAL A 99 -12.17 12.66 -10.59
C VAL A 99 -11.71 14.10 -10.79
N ARG A 100 -11.60 14.87 -9.70
CA ARG A 100 -11.09 16.25 -9.74
C ARG A 100 -9.67 16.32 -10.28
N GLU A 101 -8.80 15.42 -9.83
CA GLU A 101 -7.40 15.35 -10.30
C GLU A 101 -7.31 14.98 -11.80
N PHE A 102 -8.14 14.05 -12.28
CA PHE A 102 -8.18 13.75 -13.72
C PHE A 102 -8.55 14.96 -14.57
N ILE A 103 -9.52 15.74 -14.12
CA ILE A 103 -9.98 16.94 -14.84
C ILE A 103 -8.93 18.04 -14.79
N ASN A 104 -8.29 18.23 -13.63
CA ASN A 104 -7.21 19.20 -13.49
C ASN A 104 -6.04 18.86 -14.44
N LYS A 105 -5.70 17.58 -14.60
CA LYS A 105 -4.69 17.16 -15.57
C LYS A 105 -5.15 17.42 -17.00
N GLY A 106 -6.39 17.08 -17.35
CA GLY A 106 -6.97 17.37 -18.67
C GLY A 106 -6.90 18.86 -19.02
N LYS A 107 -7.30 19.75 -18.08
CA LYS A 107 -7.20 21.20 -18.25
C LYS A 107 -5.76 21.70 -18.39
N ALA A 108 -4.82 21.12 -17.64
CA ALA A 108 -3.41 21.48 -17.72
C ALA A 108 -2.79 21.12 -19.07
N VAL A 109 -3.12 19.93 -19.61
CA VAL A 109 -2.67 19.49 -20.94
C VAL A 109 -3.21 20.42 -22.04
N LEU A 110 -4.48 20.81 -21.97
CA LEU A 110 -5.11 21.70 -22.96
C LEU A 110 -4.54 23.13 -22.95
N LYS A 111 -4.05 23.62 -21.80
CA LYS A 111 -3.47 24.98 -21.67
C LYS A 111 -2.00 25.06 -22.09
N GLY A 112 -1.34 23.92 -22.34
CA GLY A 112 0.10 23.87 -22.55
C GLY A 112 0.58 24.25 -23.95
N LYS A 113 0.90 25.53 -24.18
CA LYS A 113 1.65 25.99 -25.38
C LYS A 113 3.19 26.07 -25.17
N SER A 114 3.71 25.58 -24.05
CA SER A 114 5.11 25.71 -23.63
C SER A 114 5.67 24.39 -23.09
N THR A 115 6.96 24.15 -23.27
CA THR A 115 7.70 22.96 -22.77
C THR A 115 7.68 22.78 -21.24
N ARG A 116 7.25 23.80 -20.48
CA ARG A 116 7.03 23.71 -19.01
C ARG A 116 5.58 23.38 -18.61
N ALA A 117 4.68 23.13 -19.56
CA ALA A 117 3.25 22.92 -19.30
C ALA A 117 2.88 21.56 -18.69
N HIS A 118 3.84 20.68 -18.43
CA HIS A 118 3.60 19.34 -17.87
C HIS A 118 3.66 19.28 -16.33
N GLY A 119 3.94 20.40 -15.66
CA GLY A 119 3.98 20.49 -14.20
C GLY A 119 2.59 20.60 -13.59
N MET A 120 2.10 19.52 -12.97
CA MET A 120 0.84 19.49 -12.23
C MET A 120 1.10 19.37 -10.72
N ARG A 121 0.37 20.16 -9.91
CA ARG A 121 0.28 19.94 -8.46
C ARG A 121 -0.84 18.95 -8.20
N TYR A 122 -0.53 17.90 -7.47
CA TYR A 122 -1.50 16.89 -7.04
C TYR A 122 -1.99 17.22 -5.64
N ASP A 123 -3.24 16.88 -5.36
CA ASP A 123 -3.80 16.88 -4.01
C ASP A 123 -3.10 15.82 -3.11
N ASP A 124 -2.84 16.15 -1.86
CA ASP A 124 -2.09 15.27 -0.94
C ASP A 124 -2.83 13.94 -0.67
N ALA A 125 -4.17 13.97 -0.59
CA ALA A 125 -4.95 12.75 -0.42
C ALA A 125 -4.87 11.85 -1.66
N PHE A 126 -4.80 12.43 -2.85
CA PHE A 126 -4.57 11.68 -4.09
C PHE A 126 -3.17 11.07 -4.14
N VAL A 127 -2.14 11.82 -3.73
CA VAL A 127 -0.77 11.31 -3.67
C VAL A 127 -0.68 10.14 -2.68
N MET A 128 -1.35 10.22 -1.54
CA MET A 128 -1.44 9.10 -0.58
C MET A 128 -2.12 7.87 -1.17
N GLN A 129 -3.23 8.03 -1.90
CA GLN A 129 -3.88 6.91 -2.59
C GLN A 129 -2.97 6.29 -3.67
N CYS A 130 -2.25 7.13 -4.42
CA CYS A 130 -1.27 6.67 -5.40
C CYS A 130 -0.10 5.91 -4.75
N LEU A 131 0.37 6.37 -3.59
CA LEU A 131 1.36 5.66 -2.79
C LEU A 131 0.84 4.29 -2.34
N LEU A 132 -0.39 4.21 -1.82
CA LEU A 132 -1.02 2.95 -1.43
C LEU A 132 -1.14 1.97 -2.61
N LEU A 133 -1.57 2.46 -3.77
CA LEU A 133 -1.63 1.68 -5.01
C LEU A 133 -0.24 1.14 -5.39
N LYS A 134 0.79 1.99 -5.33
CA LYS A 134 2.17 1.61 -5.59
C LYS A 134 2.70 0.59 -4.59
N MET A 135 2.32 0.68 -3.32
CA MET A 135 2.68 -0.30 -2.28
C MET A 135 2.02 -1.66 -2.53
N LYS A 136 0.79 -1.68 -3.04
CA LYS A 136 0.10 -2.93 -3.43
C LYS A 136 0.75 -3.58 -4.65
N SER A 137 1.09 -2.80 -5.68
CA SER A 137 1.83 -3.31 -6.83
C SER A 137 2.61 -2.20 -7.54
N ASN A 138 3.93 -2.21 -7.36
CA ASN A 138 4.82 -1.27 -8.02
C ASN A 138 4.86 -1.46 -9.55
N ARG A 139 4.68 -2.70 -10.03
CA ARG A 139 4.65 -3.02 -11.46
C ARG A 139 3.37 -2.49 -12.11
N ALA A 140 2.22 -2.72 -11.49
CA ALA A 140 0.94 -2.19 -11.99
C ALA A 140 0.96 -0.66 -12.00
N TYR A 141 1.48 -0.03 -10.95
CA TYR A 141 1.59 1.43 -10.89
C TYR A 141 2.42 2.01 -12.03
N ARG A 142 3.60 1.43 -12.32
CA ARG A 142 4.45 1.87 -13.43
C ARG A 142 3.78 1.66 -14.79
N TYR A 143 3.17 0.49 -14.98
CA TYR A 143 2.45 0.18 -16.22
C TYR A 143 1.33 1.20 -16.50
N ILE A 144 0.47 1.47 -15.51
CA ILE A 144 -0.62 2.46 -15.64
C ILE A 144 -0.07 3.86 -15.95
N LEU A 145 1.08 4.22 -15.36
CA LEU A 145 1.75 5.50 -15.60
C LEU A 145 2.37 5.59 -17.00
N GLU A 146 3.05 4.54 -17.45
CA GLU A 146 3.75 4.45 -18.75
C GLU A 146 2.76 4.41 -19.92
N GLU A 147 1.70 3.62 -19.80
CA GLU A 147 0.62 3.53 -20.79
C GLU A 147 -0.32 4.75 -20.77
N GLY A 148 -0.13 5.68 -19.82
CA GLY A 148 -0.93 6.90 -19.72
C GLY A 148 -2.40 6.66 -19.39
N MET A 149 -2.75 5.49 -18.83
CA MET A 149 -4.14 5.11 -18.52
C MET A 149 -4.79 6.03 -17.48
N LEU A 150 -4.02 6.52 -16.51
CA LEU A 150 -4.49 7.43 -15.46
C LEU A 150 -3.51 8.59 -15.23
N ALA A 151 -4.02 9.68 -14.67
CA ALA A 151 -3.25 10.87 -14.27
C ALA A 151 -2.34 10.65 -13.04
N LEU A 152 -1.54 9.61 -13.01
CA LEU A 152 -0.73 9.30 -11.84
C LEU A 152 0.47 10.26 -11.69
N PRO A 153 0.88 10.58 -10.44
CA PRO A 153 2.13 11.28 -10.20
C PRO A 153 3.34 10.44 -10.62
N SER A 154 4.45 11.10 -10.93
CA SER A 154 5.69 10.39 -11.23
C SER A 154 6.20 9.63 -9.98
N VAL A 155 6.97 8.56 -10.19
CA VAL A 155 7.63 7.84 -9.08
C VAL A 155 8.52 8.78 -8.25
N SER A 156 9.15 9.77 -8.89
CA SER A 156 9.95 10.79 -8.22
C SER A 156 9.11 11.71 -7.33
N THR A 157 7.87 12.04 -7.75
CA THR A 157 6.91 12.80 -6.95
C THR A 157 6.52 12.03 -5.69
N ILE A 158 6.21 10.72 -5.81
CA ILE A 158 5.91 9.87 -4.65
C ILE A 158 7.12 9.78 -3.72
N ARG A 159 8.32 9.55 -4.27
CA ARG A 159 9.56 9.50 -3.46
C ARG A 159 9.78 10.80 -2.71
N ARG A 160 9.57 11.95 -3.36
CA ARG A 160 9.72 13.26 -2.70
C ARG A 160 8.77 13.42 -1.51
N VAL A 161 7.53 12.94 -1.60
CA VAL A 161 6.57 12.97 -0.49
C VAL A 161 6.98 12.01 0.64
N LEU A 162 7.50 10.83 0.31
CA LEU A 162 8.09 9.94 1.31
C LEU A 162 9.34 10.56 1.97
N SER A 163 10.13 11.33 1.23
CA SER A 163 11.34 12.01 1.73
C SER A 163 11.05 13.36 2.42
N SER A 164 9.79 13.76 2.55
CA SER A 164 9.40 14.92 3.36
C SER A 164 8.95 14.55 4.77
N SER A 165 8.70 13.26 5.06
CA SER A 165 8.52 12.80 6.44
C SER A 165 9.86 12.52 7.08
N ASP A 166 10.09 13.06 8.27
CA ASP A 166 11.29 12.77 9.05
C ASP A 166 11.26 11.31 9.51
N CYS A 167 12.20 10.51 9.03
CA CYS A 167 12.40 9.13 9.48
C CYS A 167 13.53 9.12 10.50
N VAL A 168 13.18 9.03 11.78
CA VAL A 168 14.13 8.99 12.90
C VAL A 168 14.04 7.61 13.56
N PHE A 169 15.18 7.03 13.94
CA PHE A 169 15.20 5.81 14.74
C PHE A 169 14.80 6.12 16.18
N GLY A 170 14.06 5.20 16.79
CA GLY A 170 13.47 5.39 18.11
C GLY A 170 12.03 4.93 18.19
N PHE A 171 11.38 5.35 19.27
CA PHE A 171 9.96 5.15 19.47
C PHE A 171 9.14 6.08 18.58
N ASN A 172 8.15 5.51 17.89
CA ASN A 172 7.18 6.26 17.12
C ASN A 172 6.11 6.85 18.06
N SER A 173 6.26 8.13 18.39
CA SER A 173 5.32 8.86 19.26
C SER A 173 3.89 8.81 18.73
N LEU A 174 3.68 8.99 17.42
CA LEU A 174 2.35 8.95 16.80
C LEU A 174 1.70 7.56 16.95
N ALA A 175 2.48 6.49 16.82
CA ALA A 175 1.99 5.14 17.03
C ALA A 175 1.62 4.91 18.51
N LEU A 176 2.45 5.34 19.45
CA LEU A 176 2.18 5.23 20.88
C LEU A 176 0.93 6.02 21.30
N GLU A 177 0.76 7.23 20.78
CA GLU A 177 -0.45 8.04 20.99
C GLU A 177 -1.69 7.36 20.42
N SER A 178 -1.58 6.73 19.25
CA SER A 178 -2.67 6.01 18.61
C SER A 178 -3.08 4.78 19.44
N ILE A 179 -2.11 4.03 19.97
CA ILE A 179 -2.36 2.92 20.90
C ILE A 179 -3.03 3.44 22.18
N LYS A 180 -2.52 4.53 22.75
CA LYS A 180 -3.10 5.14 23.96
C LYS A 180 -4.56 5.51 23.73
N LYS A 181 -4.89 6.14 22.59
CA LYS A 181 -6.27 6.47 22.21
C LYS A 181 -7.13 5.23 22.00
N ALA A 182 -6.61 4.20 21.36
CA ALA A 182 -7.33 2.95 21.10
C ALA A 182 -7.65 2.16 22.39
N LEU A 183 -6.76 2.20 23.38
CA LEU A 183 -6.93 1.50 24.66
C LEU A 183 -7.59 2.34 25.76
N HIS A 184 -7.75 3.64 25.53
CA HIS A 184 -8.35 4.57 26.49
C HIS A 184 -9.83 4.23 26.73
N GLY A 185 -10.22 4.11 28.00
CA GLY A 185 -11.61 3.80 28.39
C GLY A 185 -11.95 2.31 28.40
N LEU A 186 -11.07 1.43 27.93
CA LEU A 186 -11.29 -0.03 28.01
C LEU A 186 -10.96 -0.59 29.41
N PRO A 187 -11.54 -1.72 29.82
CA PRO A 187 -11.15 -2.43 31.04
C PRO A 187 -9.67 -2.85 31.01
N VAL A 188 -9.02 -2.92 32.18
CA VAL A 188 -7.57 -3.25 32.28
C VAL A 188 -7.21 -4.55 31.57
N ALA A 189 -8.07 -5.57 31.67
CA ALA A 189 -7.85 -6.87 31.03
C ALA A 189 -7.78 -6.81 29.49
N GLU A 190 -8.43 -5.83 28.86
CA GLU A 190 -8.44 -5.66 27.41
C GLU A 190 -7.25 -4.83 26.90
N ARG A 191 -6.58 -4.11 27.81
CA ARG A 191 -5.37 -3.34 27.49
C ARG A 191 -4.13 -4.20 27.41
N TRP A 192 -4.21 -5.45 27.84
CA TRP A 192 -3.08 -6.37 27.82
C TRP A 192 -2.74 -6.80 26.39
N GLY A 193 -1.44 -6.95 26.13
CA GLY A 193 -0.93 -7.42 24.85
C GLY A 193 0.47 -7.97 24.98
N SER A 194 0.91 -8.63 23.91
CA SER A 194 2.28 -9.09 23.76
C SER A 194 3.13 -8.00 23.13
N LEU A 195 4.28 -7.75 23.74
CA LEU A 195 5.36 -7.04 23.10
C LEU A 195 6.25 -8.04 22.35
N MET A 196 6.45 -7.80 21.06
CA MET A 196 7.29 -8.61 20.19
C MET A 196 8.43 -7.76 19.63
N TRP A 197 9.61 -8.33 19.51
CA TRP A 197 10.73 -7.70 18.83
C TRP A 197 11.54 -8.75 18.08
N ASP A 198 12.08 -8.33 16.94
CA ASP A 198 13.02 -9.13 16.16
C ASP A 198 13.92 -8.19 15.34
N GLU A 199 15.00 -8.74 14.82
CA GLU A 199 15.97 -8.02 14.02
C GLU A 199 15.96 -8.49 12.58
N ILE A 200 15.96 -7.52 11.65
CA ILE A 200 16.11 -7.81 10.23
C ILE A 200 17.46 -7.30 9.73
N LYS A 201 18.17 -8.14 8.99
CA LYS A 201 19.41 -7.74 8.33
C LYS A 201 19.14 -6.68 7.27
N ILE A 202 19.84 -5.55 7.34
CA ILE A 202 19.79 -4.46 6.37
C ILE A 202 21.12 -4.33 5.63
N LYS A 203 21.07 -3.71 4.44
CA LYS A 203 22.29 -3.41 3.70
C LYS A 203 23.03 -2.28 4.42
N LYS A 204 24.32 -2.52 4.69
CA LYS A 204 25.25 -1.47 5.14
C LYS A 204 25.27 -0.35 4.10
N ASP A 205 24.83 0.83 4.49
CA ASP A 205 24.79 2.02 3.66
C ASP A 205 25.10 3.22 4.54
N LEU A 206 25.89 4.16 4.05
CA LEU A 206 26.24 5.38 4.78
C LEU A 206 25.89 6.55 3.88
N THR A 207 24.78 7.22 4.19
CA THR A 207 24.26 8.31 3.37
C THR A 207 24.22 9.61 4.16
N TRP A 208 24.74 10.68 3.58
CA TRP A 208 24.65 12.01 4.17
C TRP A 208 23.28 12.61 3.87
N ASN A 209 22.50 12.92 4.90
CA ASN A 209 21.27 13.66 4.75
C ASN A 209 21.55 15.15 4.90
N SER A 210 21.61 15.86 3.77
CA SER A 210 21.89 17.31 3.75
C SER A 210 20.80 18.16 4.39
N LYS A 211 19.58 17.63 4.59
CA LYS A 211 18.48 18.37 5.24
C LYS A 211 18.64 18.39 6.75
N ASN A 212 18.97 17.24 7.33
CA ASN A 212 19.07 17.06 8.79
C ASN A 212 20.50 17.26 9.30
N LEU A 213 21.48 17.37 8.38
CA LEU A 213 22.91 17.47 8.68
C LEU A 213 23.40 16.27 9.51
N GLU A 214 22.88 15.09 9.18
CA GLU A 214 23.13 13.85 9.92
C GLU A 214 23.56 12.73 8.96
N TRP A 215 24.44 11.86 9.45
CA TRP A 215 24.80 10.63 8.77
C TRP A 215 23.74 9.56 9.03
N HIS A 216 23.11 9.07 7.96
CA HIS A 216 22.19 7.95 8.02
C HIS A 216 22.96 6.63 7.84
N GLY A 217 22.50 5.58 8.51
CA GLY A 217 23.06 4.23 8.41
C GLY A 217 24.16 3.91 9.42
N VAL A 218 24.35 4.79 10.41
CA VAL A 218 25.06 4.46 11.65
C VAL A 218 24.13 3.73 12.63
N VAL A 219 24.73 3.01 13.58
CA VAL A 219 23.99 2.44 14.72
C VAL A 219 23.30 3.57 15.47
N ASP A 220 21.99 3.43 15.67
CA ASP A 220 21.14 4.45 16.26
C ASP A 220 20.02 3.79 17.07
N PHE A 221 20.14 3.92 18.40
CA PHE A 221 19.13 3.47 19.35
C PHE A 221 18.18 4.60 19.78
N GLY A 222 18.13 5.69 19.01
CA GLY A 222 17.44 6.91 19.35
C GLY A 222 18.05 7.62 20.55
N ARG A 223 17.31 8.58 21.11
CA ARG A 223 17.73 9.38 22.28
C ARG A 223 17.61 8.64 23.62
N GLU A 224 17.26 7.36 23.60
CA GLU A 224 16.81 6.60 24.79
C GLU A 224 17.98 5.95 25.55
N LEU A 225 19.07 5.61 24.86
CA LEU A 225 20.24 5.00 25.50
C LEU A 225 21.34 6.03 25.72
N LYS A 226 21.65 6.29 27.01
CA LYS A 226 22.77 7.15 27.44
C LYS A 226 24.11 6.41 27.49
N SER A 227 24.09 5.08 27.41
CA SER A 227 25.30 4.26 27.45
C SER A 227 26.00 4.27 26.09
N LYS A 228 27.34 4.34 26.09
CA LYS A 228 28.20 4.46 24.89
C LYS A 228 27.71 3.54 23.77
N ILE A 229 27.08 4.15 22.77
CA ILE A 229 26.59 3.47 21.56
C ILE A 229 27.80 2.82 20.88
N GLN A 230 27.63 1.59 20.41
CA GLN A 230 28.65 0.95 19.59
C GLN A 230 28.85 1.76 18.32
N ASP A 231 30.05 2.32 18.14
CA ASP A 231 30.42 2.97 16.88
C ASP A 231 30.41 1.96 15.73
N GLY A 232 29.67 2.27 14.68
CA GLY A 232 29.68 1.46 13.48
C GLY A 232 28.54 1.73 12.52
N ILE A 233 28.69 1.15 11.32
CA ILE A 233 27.64 1.11 10.31
C ILE A 233 26.62 0.06 10.74
N ALA A 234 25.36 0.43 10.78
CA ALA A 234 24.27 -0.47 11.08
C ALA A 234 24.13 -1.52 9.96
N ASP A 235 23.87 -2.75 10.38
CA ASP A 235 23.62 -3.87 9.46
C ASP A 235 22.41 -4.70 9.84
N HIS A 236 21.75 -4.36 10.95
CA HIS A 236 20.45 -4.88 11.32
C HIS A 236 19.53 -3.73 11.74
N ALA A 237 18.22 -3.96 11.64
CA ALA A 237 17.19 -3.08 12.17
C ALA A 237 16.36 -3.86 13.19
N LEU A 238 16.38 -3.41 14.44
CA LEU A 238 15.60 -3.97 15.54
C LEU A 238 14.23 -3.29 15.57
N VAL A 239 13.16 -4.07 15.44
CA VAL A 239 11.79 -3.55 15.39
C VAL A 239 11.02 -4.04 16.59
N PHE A 240 10.32 -3.14 17.28
CA PHE A 240 9.36 -3.48 18.32
C PHE A 240 7.93 -3.31 17.79
N MET A 241 7.08 -4.30 18.08
CA MET A 241 5.67 -4.31 17.72
C MET A 241 4.81 -4.67 18.93
N PHE A 242 3.71 -3.97 19.11
CA PHE A 242 2.70 -4.29 20.10
C PHE A 242 1.49 -4.97 19.47
N ARG A 243 1.03 -6.05 20.09
CA ARG A 243 -0.18 -6.78 19.71
C ARG A 243 -1.08 -6.98 20.95
N PRO A 244 -2.23 -6.31 21.05
CA PRO A 244 -3.21 -6.60 22.11
C PRO A 244 -3.74 -8.04 22.01
N TYR A 245 -4.11 -8.64 23.14
CA TYR A 245 -4.66 -10.00 23.16
C TYR A 245 -6.13 -10.04 22.74
N LYS A 246 -6.90 -9.00 23.06
CA LYS A 246 -8.35 -8.94 22.82
C LYS A 246 -8.74 -8.25 21.52
N HIS A 247 -7.80 -7.61 20.83
CA HIS A 247 -8.05 -6.94 19.55
C HIS A 247 -7.20 -7.54 18.44
N SER A 248 -7.65 -7.39 17.19
CA SER A 248 -7.06 -8.02 16.00
C SER A 248 -6.00 -7.19 15.28
N TRP A 249 -5.66 -6.01 15.81
CA TRP A 249 -4.66 -5.13 15.20
C TRP A 249 -3.25 -5.40 15.74
N ILE A 250 -2.24 -4.96 14.99
CA ILE A 250 -0.82 -4.96 15.37
C ILE A 250 -0.24 -3.60 15.00
N GLN A 251 0.64 -3.07 15.84
CA GLN A 251 1.24 -1.76 15.61
C GLN A 251 2.75 -1.81 15.83
N PRO A 252 3.56 -1.51 14.80
CA PRO A 252 4.97 -1.19 14.99
C PRO A 252 5.10 0.10 15.79
N ILE A 253 5.93 0.05 16.83
CA ILE A 253 6.05 1.14 17.82
C ILE A 253 7.46 1.66 17.97
N ALA A 254 8.49 0.89 17.59
CA ALA A 254 9.86 1.38 17.57
C ALA A 254 10.67 0.69 16.49
N CYS A 255 11.66 1.40 15.99
CA CYS A 255 12.67 0.88 15.08
C CYS A 255 14.02 1.45 15.48
N PHE A 256 15.03 0.60 15.63
CA PHE A 256 16.39 0.99 16.00
C PHE A 256 17.38 0.39 15.01
N ALA A 257 18.44 1.11 14.72
CA ALA A 257 19.52 0.64 13.86
C ALA A 257 20.61 -0.02 14.71
N THR A 258 20.91 -1.29 14.45
CA THR A 258 21.83 -2.10 15.26
C THR A 258 22.98 -2.66 14.41
N LYS A 259 24.05 -3.07 15.08
CA LYS A 259 25.21 -3.75 14.47
C LYS A 259 25.29 -5.16 15.05
N GLY A 260 24.92 -6.14 14.24
CA GLY A 260 24.62 -7.50 14.69
C GLY A 260 23.45 -7.54 15.68
N ALA A 261 23.37 -8.66 16.41
CA ALA A 261 22.40 -8.87 17.48
C ALA A 261 22.56 -7.81 18.58
N ALA A 262 21.47 -7.12 18.91
CA ALA A 262 21.45 -6.19 20.04
C ALA A 262 21.83 -6.93 21.33
N SER A 263 22.81 -6.37 22.06
CA SER A 263 23.23 -6.98 23.32
C SER A 263 22.06 -7.08 24.29
N GLY A 264 22.01 -8.15 25.09
CA GLY A 264 20.95 -8.32 26.08
C GLY A 264 20.79 -7.13 27.03
N LYS A 265 21.88 -6.41 27.32
CA LYS A 265 21.86 -5.16 28.10
C LYS A 265 21.10 -4.05 27.38
N VAL A 266 21.35 -3.85 26.09
CA VAL A 266 20.66 -2.86 25.27
C VAL A 266 19.17 -3.20 25.14
N LEU A 267 18.84 -4.47 24.88
CA LEU A 267 17.44 -4.92 24.83
C LEU A 267 16.73 -4.67 26.16
N PHE A 268 17.38 -4.98 27.29
CA PHE A 268 16.83 -4.74 28.62
C PHE A 268 16.59 -3.25 28.88
N GLU A 269 17.55 -2.38 28.56
CA GLU A 269 17.39 -0.92 28.70
C GLU A 269 16.25 -0.38 27.81
N LEU A 270 16.10 -0.90 26.58
CA LEU A 270 15.01 -0.51 25.67
C LEU A 270 13.63 -0.98 26.14
N ILE A 271 13.54 -2.20 26.71
CA ILE A 271 12.29 -2.77 27.22
C ILE A 271 11.85 -2.07 28.51
N LEU A 272 12.79 -1.75 29.40
CA LEU A 272 12.50 -1.11 30.69
C LEU A 272 12.49 0.42 30.65
N CYS A 273 12.67 1.03 29.48
CA CYS A 273 12.61 2.48 29.33
C CYS A 273 11.28 3.04 29.86
N GLU A 274 11.32 4.05 30.74
CA GLU A 274 10.13 4.63 31.41
C GLU A 274 9.08 5.23 30.45
N ARG A 275 9.41 5.39 29.16
CA ARG A 275 8.46 5.86 28.13
C ARG A 275 7.45 4.79 27.69
N TRP A 276 7.69 3.52 28.03
CA TRP A 276 6.65 2.50 27.97
C TRP A 276 5.62 2.83 29.03
N CYS A 277 4.38 3.12 28.61
CA CYS A 277 3.25 3.29 29.52
C CYS A 277 3.34 2.23 30.65
N PRO A 278 3.38 2.63 31.94
CA PRO A 278 3.69 1.72 33.05
C PRO A 278 2.72 0.53 33.20
N ASP A 279 1.63 0.51 32.42
CA ASP A 279 0.60 -0.52 32.41
C ASP A 279 0.85 -1.69 31.44
N LEU A 280 1.91 -1.65 30.59
CA LEU A 280 2.08 -2.64 29.50
C LEU A 280 2.93 -3.86 29.87
N ALA A 281 3.98 -3.68 30.67
CA ALA A 281 4.82 -4.77 31.17
C ALA A 281 4.43 -5.10 32.61
N THR A 282 3.28 -5.75 32.79
CA THR A 282 2.78 -6.14 34.12
C THR A 282 3.87 -6.90 34.89
N THR A 283 3.98 -6.67 36.20
CA THR A 283 4.86 -7.44 37.10
C THR A 283 4.73 -8.95 36.91
N THR A 284 3.55 -9.43 36.51
CA THR A 284 3.28 -10.82 36.11
C THR A 284 4.13 -11.30 34.94
N THR A 285 4.30 -10.50 33.88
CA THR A 285 5.11 -10.86 32.70
C THR A 285 6.59 -10.95 33.07
N LEU A 286 7.09 -9.98 33.84
CA LEU A 286 8.46 -10.00 34.35
C LEU A 286 8.72 -11.18 35.30
N ARG A 287 7.73 -11.51 36.15
CA ARG A 287 7.77 -12.68 37.02
C ARG A 287 7.75 -13.98 36.21
N GLY A 288 6.95 -14.05 35.16
CA GLY A 288 6.91 -15.18 34.22
C GLY A 288 8.27 -15.39 33.54
N MET A 289 8.87 -14.33 33.01
CA MET A 289 10.23 -14.38 32.45
C MET A 289 11.26 -14.86 33.48
N ARG A 290 11.20 -14.34 34.71
CA ARG A 290 12.08 -14.76 35.80
C ARG A 290 11.91 -16.26 36.11
N ILE A 291 10.68 -16.77 36.13
CA ILE A 291 10.41 -18.21 36.35
C ILE A 291 11.03 -19.04 35.22
N VAL A 292 10.83 -18.66 33.95
CA VAL A 292 11.40 -19.40 32.81
C VAL A 292 12.93 -19.43 32.88
N ILE A 293 13.58 -18.31 33.19
CA ILE A 293 15.04 -18.24 33.33
C ILE A 293 15.52 -19.14 34.47
N HIS A 294 14.89 -19.07 35.65
CA HIS A 294 15.28 -19.92 36.77
C HIS A 294 15.07 -21.41 36.48
N SER A 295 13.98 -21.78 35.82
CA SER A 295 13.73 -23.16 35.40
C SER A 295 14.78 -23.64 34.40
N ALA A 296 15.16 -22.82 33.42
CA ALA A 296 16.21 -23.14 32.45
C ALA A 296 17.59 -23.28 33.12
N MET A 297 17.91 -22.43 34.09
CA MET A 297 19.16 -22.52 34.87
C MET A 297 19.20 -23.80 35.71
N GLN A 298 18.10 -24.13 36.38
CA GLN A 298 18.00 -25.36 37.18
C GLN A 298 18.16 -26.60 36.30
N LEU A 299 17.45 -26.65 35.16
CA LEU A 299 17.55 -27.76 34.22
C LEU A 299 18.96 -27.90 33.64
N THR A 300 19.62 -26.78 33.31
CA THR A 300 21.02 -26.78 32.87
C THR A 300 21.91 -27.42 33.93
N LYS A 301 21.75 -27.01 35.18
CA LYS A 301 22.55 -27.52 36.29
C LYS A 301 22.33 -29.01 36.50
N ASP A 302 21.07 -29.45 36.55
CA ASP A 302 20.74 -30.87 36.74
C ASP A 302 21.32 -31.74 35.60
N MET A 303 21.30 -31.25 34.36
CA MET A 303 21.91 -31.98 33.24
C MET A 303 23.44 -32.06 33.36
N LEU A 304 24.12 -30.96 33.70
CA LEU A 304 25.57 -30.99 33.89
C LEU A 304 25.97 -31.90 35.06
N ASP A 305 25.22 -31.87 36.16
CA ASP A 305 25.45 -32.71 37.34
C ASP A 305 25.23 -34.22 37.04
N ASN A 306 24.36 -34.55 36.07
CA ASN A 306 24.13 -35.92 35.59
C ASN A 306 25.10 -36.36 34.48
N GLY A 307 26.22 -35.66 34.29
CA GLY A 307 27.32 -36.10 33.42
C GLY A 307 27.20 -35.69 31.95
N TYR A 308 26.28 -34.78 31.60
CA TYR A 308 26.27 -34.19 30.25
C TYR A 308 27.41 -33.18 30.10
N SER A 309 28.21 -33.30 29.05
CA SER A 309 29.37 -32.40 28.83
C SER A 309 28.99 -30.99 28.38
N TYR A 310 27.82 -30.84 27.76
CA TYR A 310 27.29 -29.57 27.28
C TYR A 310 25.76 -29.64 27.20
N VAL A 311 25.12 -28.48 27.34
CA VAL A 311 23.66 -28.32 27.22
C VAL A 311 23.39 -27.46 25.99
N LEU A 312 22.49 -27.91 25.12
CA LEU A 312 22.07 -27.19 23.90
C LEU A 312 20.65 -26.65 24.11
N PRO A 313 20.47 -25.37 24.49
CA PRO A 313 19.16 -24.79 24.76
C PRO A 313 18.22 -24.81 23.55
N GLY A 314 18.78 -24.83 22.34
CA GLY A 314 18.00 -24.99 21.10
C GLY A 314 17.22 -26.31 21.01
N LYS A 315 17.49 -27.30 21.88
CA LYS A 315 16.67 -28.52 21.97
C LYS A 315 15.44 -28.36 22.89
N TRP A 316 15.30 -27.22 23.57
CA TRP A 316 14.17 -26.93 24.47
C TRP A 316 13.09 -26.06 23.79
N ASN A 317 13.23 -25.76 22.50
CA ASN A 317 12.27 -24.95 21.75
C ASN A 317 11.07 -25.78 21.25
N GLN A 318 10.00 -25.06 20.88
CA GLN A 318 8.80 -25.65 20.28
C GLN A 318 8.91 -25.78 18.74
N ASP A 319 10.02 -25.35 18.15
CA ASP A 319 10.22 -25.29 16.70
C ASP A 319 9.92 -26.60 15.95
N PRO A 320 10.21 -27.80 16.49
CA PRO A 320 9.79 -29.05 15.86
C PRO A 320 8.28 -29.17 15.64
N VAL A 321 7.48 -28.64 16.59
CA VAL A 321 6.02 -28.64 16.52
C VAL A 321 5.50 -27.55 15.59
N GLU A 322 6.10 -26.35 15.60
CA GLU A 322 5.76 -25.29 14.64
C GLU A 322 6.07 -25.70 13.20
N ARG A 323 7.19 -26.40 12.99
CA ARG A 323 7.54 -26.99 11.69
C ARG A 323 6.51 -28.04 11.27
N PHE A 324 6.06 -28.89 12.20
CA PHE A 324 4.99 -29.86 11.94
C PHE A 324 3.69 -29.15 11.53
N PHE A 325 3.30 -28.07 12.22
CA PHE A 325 2.14 -27.27 11.83
C PHE A 325 2.32 -26.60 10.47
N GLY A 326 3.52 -26.12 10.15
CA GLY A 326 3.86 -25.61 8.82
C GLY A 326 3.67 -26.65 7.72
N ILE A 327 4.10 -27.89 7.95
CA ILE A 327 3.87 -29.00 7.01
C ILE A 327 2.38 -29.29 6.86
N VAL A 328 1.62 -29.35 7.96
CA VAL A 328 0.16 -29.55 7.89
C VAL A 328 -0.51 -28.43 7.10
N ARG A 329 -0.18 -27.17 7.38
CA ARG A 329 -0.72 -26.00 6.67
C ARG A 329 -0.34 -25.99 5.18
N SER A 330 0.86 -26.50 4.84
CA SER A 330 1.26 -26.64 3.44
C SER A 330 0.45 -27.67 2.66
N ILE A 331 -0.18 -28.63 3.35
CA ILE A 331 -1.09 -29.64 2.75
C ILE A 331 -2.51 -29.08 2.70
N ASP A 332 -2.94 -28.41 3.77
CA ASP A 332 -4.26 -27.78 3.90
C ASP A 332 -4.13 -26.51 4.75
N ASP A 333 -4.31 -25.33 4.15
CA ASP A 333 -4.15 -24.03 4.81
C ASP A 333 -5.10 -23.83 6.00
N CYS A 334 -6.27 -24.50 6.01
CA CYS A 334 -7.26 -24.39 7.08
C CYS A 334 -8.00 -25.72 7.30
N PRO A 335 -7.33 -26.70 7.94
CA PRO A 335 -7.87 -28.04 8.05
C PRO A 335 -9.04 -28.09 9.02
N THR A 336 -10.13 -28.69 8.58
CA THR A 336 -11.22 -29.15 9.46
C THR A 336 -10.72 -30.22 10.45
N ALA A 337 -11.38 -30.41 11.58
CA ALA A 337 -10.98 -31.42 12.56
C ALA A 337 -10.82 -32.84 11.95
N HIS A 338 -11.64 -33.19 10.96
CA HIS A 338 -11.55 -34.47 10.26
C HIS A 338 -10.33 -34.55 9.35
N SER A 339 -10.09 -33.53 8.52
CA SER A 339 -8.90 -33.46 7.64
C SER A 339 -7.60 -33.40 8.46
N TRP A 340 -7.59 -32.64 9.55
CA TRP A 340 -6.48 -32.59 10.51
C TRP A 340 -6.11 -33.99 11.01
N LEU A 341 -7.09 -34.79 11.45
CA LEU A 341 -6.83 -36.15 11.96
C LEU A 341 -6.24 -37.06 10.88
N HIS A 342 -6.68 -36.93 9.63
CA HIS A 342 -6.11 -37.70 8.51
C HIS A 342 -4.68 -37.27 8.19
N ILE A 343 -4.42 -35.97 8.10
CA ILE A 343 -3.07 -35.42 7.83
C ILE A 343 -2.12 -35.77 8.98
N PHE A 344 -2.54 -35.57 10.23
CA PHE A 344 -1.78 -35.92 11.43
C PHE A 344 -1.43 -37.40 11.44
N ARG A 345 -2.41 -38.28 11.12
CA ARG A 345 -2.15 -39.72 10.98
C ARG A 345 -1.07 -39.93 9.93
N ILE A 346 -1.23 -39.46 8.70
CA ILE A 346 -0.25 -39.68 7.62
C ILE A 346 1.16 -39.18 8.00
N LEU A 347 1.28 -37.97 8.56
CA LEU A 347 2.56 -37.37 8.94
C LEU A 347 3.22 -38.05 10.14
N SER A 348 2.42 -38.68 11.02
CA SER A 348 2.95 -39.54 12.08
C SER A 348 3.60 -40.82 11.53
N LEU A 349 3.27 -41.23 10.30
CA LEU A 349 3.80 -42.45 9.66
C LEU A 349 4.98 -42.15 8.73
N TYR A 350 4.98 -40.96 8.15
CA TYR A 350 5.94 -40.51 7.16
C TYR A 350 6.19 -39.02 7.37
N ASN A 351 7.39 -38.67 7.84
CA ASN A 351 7.83 -37.29 7.79
C ASN A 351 8.37 -37.05 6.38
N PRO A 352 7.66 -36.30 5.51
CA PRO A 352 8.28 -35.87 4.27
C PRO A 352 9.46 -34.99 4.66
N CYS A 353 10.67 -35.52 4.55
CA CYS A 353 11.92 -34.76 4.61
C CYS A 353 12.03 -33.81 3.39
N LYS A 354 10.95 -33.13 3.01
CA LYS A 354 11.00 -32.01 2.10
C LYS A 354 11.32 -30.77 2.92
N ASN A 355 12.34 -30.07 2.48
CA ASN A 355 12.71 -28.71 2.86
C ASN A 355 11.62 -27.71 2.43
N ALA A 356 10.37 -27.93 2.83
CA ALA A 356 9.21 -27.17 2.38
C ALA A 356 8.75 -26.15 3.43
N VAL A 357 9.70 -25.46 4.05
CA VAL A 357 9.43 -24.18 4.71
C VAL A 357 10.29 -23.15 4.01
N CYS A 358 9.77 -22.57 2.93
CA CYS A 358 10.44 -21.47 2.21
C CYS A 358 10.30 -20.12 2.95
N ILE A 359 9.48 -20.05 4.01
CA ILE A 359 9.06 -18.80 4.66
C ILE A 359 8.82 -19.02 6.17
N GLY A 360 9.86 -19.36 6.94
CA GLY A 360 9.74 -19.49 8.40
C GLY A 360 11.10 -19.37 9.10
N ASN A 361 11.10 -18.83 10.32
CA ASN A 361 12.27 -18.71 11.22
C ASN A 361 12.67 -20.07 11.84
N VAL A 362 12.59 -21.17 11.07
CA VAL A 362 12.90 -22.52 11.55
C VAL A 362 14.21 -22.97 10.92
N ASP A 363 15.21 -23.25 11.76
CA ASP A 363 16.49 -23.80 11.30
C ASP A 363 16.29 -25.17 10.62
N ASN A 364 16.75 -25.28 9.37
CA ASN A 364 16.62 -26.49 8.56
C ASN A 364 17.69 -27.55 8.87
N GLU A 365 18.57 -27.32 9.85
CA GLU A 365 19.71 -28.20 10.15
C GLU A 365 19.31 -29.46 10.92
N ASP A 366 18.25 -29.40 11.73
CA ASP A 366 17.76 -30.56 12.47
C ASP A 366 16.94 -31.50 11.56
N LYS A 367 17.55 -32.63 11.18
CA LYS A 367 16.86 -33.75 10.52
C LYS A 367 15.96 -34.46 11.53
N LEU A 368 14.68 -34.11 11.55
CA LEU A 368 13.66 -34.79 12.33
C LEU A 368 13.38 -36.20 11.79
N SER A 369 13.96 -37.21 12.44
CA SER A 369 13.62 -38.62 12.22
C SER A 369 12.49 -39.06 13.16
N VAL A 370 11.42 -39.64 12.61
CA VAL A 370 10.36 -40.24 13.42
C VAL A 370 10.85 -41.58 14.00
N LEU A 371 10.71 -41.78 15.30
CA LEU A 371 11.24 -42.93 16.04
C LEU A 371 10.64 -44.27 15.61
N VAL A 372 9.37 -44.30 15.20
CA VAL A 372 8.64 -45.56 14.91
C VAL A 372 7.86 -45.45 13.61
N ALA A 373 8.16 -46.33 12.66
CA ALA A 373 7.36 -46.47 11.45
C ALA A 373 6.04 -47.20 11.75
N TYR A 374 4.91 -46.62 11.35
CA TYR A 374 3.58 -47.17 11.59
C TYR A 374 3.34 -48.56 11.00
N LYS A 375 4.14 -48.98 10.00
CA LYS A 375 4.16 -50.37 9.52
C LYS A 375 4.45 -51.34 10.68
N LYS A 376 5.39 -51.01 11.57
CA LYS A 376 5.74 -51.83 12.73
C LYS A 376 4.62 -51.82 13.78
N CYS A 377 4.01 -50.67 14.04
CA CYS A 377 2.87 -50.56 14.96
C CYS A 377 1.60 -51.23 14.44
N LEU A 378 1.24 -51.08 13.17
CA LEU A 378 0.09 -51.76 12.57
C LEU A 378 0.30 -53.26 12.53
N VAL A 379 1.49 -53.75 12.12
CA VAL A 379 1.79 -55.17 12.15
C VAL A 379 1.66 -55.73 13.57
N ASN A 380 2.15 -55.01 14.57
CA ASN A 380 1.98 -55.42 15.98
C ASN A 380 0.50 -55.41 16.39
N LYS A 381 -0.26 -54.36 16.04
CA LYS A 381 -1.68 -54.27 16.36
C LYS A 381 -2.53 -55.33 15.65
N PHE A 382 -2.18 -55.68 14.40
CA PHE A 382 -2.81 -56.78 13.66
C PHE A 382 -2.48 -58.13 14.29
N LYS A 383 -1.21 -58.36 14.70
CA LYS A 383 -0.82 -59.57 15.44
C LYS A 383 -1.56 -59.70 16.77
N GLU A 384 -1.60 -58.63 17.56
CA GLU A 384 -2.35 -58.56 18.82
C GLU A 384 -3.85 -58.83 18.62
N SER A 385 -4.42 -58.34 17.51
CA SER A 385 -5.84 -58.57 17.15
C SER A 385 -6.09 -60.02 16.72
N GLU A 386 -5.18 -60.63 15.95
CA GLU A 386 -5.25 -62.05 15.58
C GLU A 386 -5.10 -62.96 16.81
N ASP A 387 -4.17 -62.64 17.71
CA ASP A 387 -3.94 -63.43 18.91
C ASP A 387 -5.14 -63.34 19.86
N SER A 388 -5.71 -62.14 20.02
CA SER A 388 -6.97 -61.94 20.76
C SER A 388 -8.13 -62.72 20.13
N ALA A 389 -8.23 -62.75 18.80
CA ALA A 389 -9.27 -63.52 18.10
C ALA A 389 -9.07 -65.04 18.23
N ARG A 390 -7.81 -65.52 18.18
CA ARG A 390 -7.46 -66.94 18.41
C ARG A 390 -7.79 -67.38 19.83
N GLU A 391 -7.52 -66.56 20.83
CA GLU A 391 -7.89 -66.85 22.23
C GLU A 391 -9.40 -66.99 22.41
N VAL A 392 -10.19 -66.09 21.79
CA VAL A 392 -11.66 -66.18 21.83
C VAL A 392 -12.16 -67.44 21.13
N CYS A 393 -11.64 -67.77 19.94
CA CYS A 393 -12.03 -68.99 19.21
C CYS A 393 -11.65 -70.28 19.96
N ASN A 394 -10.47 -70.34 20.57
CA ASN A 394 -10.03 -71.48 21.36
C ASN A 394 -10.88 -71.63 22.64
N GLY A 395 -11.26 -70.52 23.27
CA GLY A 395 -12.18 -70.51 24.41
C GLY A 395 -13.60 -70.99 24.05
N VAL A 396 -14.06 -70.74 22.83
CA VAL A 396 -15.36 -71.23 22.33
C VAL A 396 -15.29 -72.73 22.01
N SER A 397 -14.25 -73.21 21.33
CA SER A 397 -14.08 -74.65 21.03
C SER A 397 -13.91 -75.50 22.30
N GLY A 398 -13.24 -74.98 23.32
CA GLY A 398 -13.10 -75.64 24.62
C GLY A 398 -14.40 -75.71 25.43
N LYS A 399 -15.40 -74.86 25.12
CA LYS A 399 -16.74 -74.89 25.72
C LYS A 399 -17.69 -75.82 24.96
N THR A 400 -17.61 -75.88 23.64
CA THR A 400 -18.39 -76.84 22.82
C THR A 400 -17.96 -78.29 23.05
N ASN A 401 -16.66 -78.56 23.19
CA ASN A 401 -16.20 -79.91 23.53
C ASN A 401 -16.63 -80.33 24.94
N ARG A 402 -16.65 -79.40 25.91
CA ARG A 402 -17.20 -79.68 27.25
C ARG A 402 -18.70 -79.95 27.20
N PHE A 403 -19.46 -79.20 26.40
CA PHE A 403 -20.89 -79.43 26.21
C PHE A 403 -21.17 -80.79 25.55
N HIS A 404 -20.39 -81.20 24.54
CA HIS A 404 -20.54 -82.51 23.92
C HIS A 404 -20.17 -83.66 24.86
N GLN A 405 -19.15 -83.51 25.71
CA GLN A 405 -18.81 -84.52 26.71
C GLN A 405 -19.94 -84.71 27.74
N THR A 406 -20.52 -83.61 28.23
CA THR A 406 -21.59 -83.67 29.26
C THR A 406 -22.93 -84.20 28.73
N VAL A 407 -23.18 -84.12 27.42
CA VAL A 407 -24.39 -84.68 26.77
C VAL A 407 -24.24 -86.17 26.45
N PHE A 408 -23.03 -86.70 26.35
CA PHE A 408 -22.78 -88.13 26.15
C PHE A 408 -22.61 -88.93 27.45
N ASP A 409 -22.41 -88.26 28.59
CA ASP A 409 -22.27 -88.88 29.92
C ASP A 409 -23.57 -88.86 30.77
N LEU A 410 -24.72 -88.50 30.16
CA LEU A 410 -26.08 -88.60 30.71
C LEU A 410 -26.88 -89.64 29.92
#